data_AF-A0A967FNV7-F1
#
_entry.id   AF-A0A967FNV7-F1
#
_cell.length_a   1.000
_cell.length_b   1.000
_cell.length_c   1.000
_cell.angle_alpha   90.00
_cell.angle_beta   90.00
_cell.angle_gamma   90.00
#
_symmetry.space_group_name_H-M   'P 1'
#
loop_
_entity.id
_entity.type
_entity.pdbx_description
1 polymer ?
#
loop_
_entity_poly.entity_id
_entity_poly.type
_entity_poly.pdbx_seq_one_letter_code
_entity_poly.pdbx_strand_id
1 'polypeptide(L)'
;LGCELKWWPDNVPSVTTHPCADKTPAEAGLQMPTKDSGRWPVIFEAARIAKPQLDELDCGLIGGLCGPLTLASHLAGVRIFTDVIKNPEFAATVCEFAGKVGALSAQFYAEMGCDVIA
;
A
#
# COMPACT_ATOMS: atom_id res chain seq x y z
N LEU A 1 -1.11 7.45 2.39
CA LEU A 1 -1.17 8.02 1.03
C LEU A 1 -2.39 8.92 0.79
N GLY A 2 -3.08 9.39 1.84
CA GLY A 2 -4.21 10.31 1.69
C GLY A 2 -5.60 9.67 1.51
N CYS A 3 -5.69 8.35 1.35
CA CYS A 3 -6.97 7.64 1.39
C CYS A 3 -7.56 7.62 2.80
N GLU A 4 -8.85 7.87 2.91
CA GLU A 4 -9.63 7.62 4.12
C GLU A 4 -10.09 6.16 4.15
N LEU A 5 -10.18 5.62 5.36
CA LEU A 5 -10.58 4.23 5.59
C LEU A 5 -11.82 4.21 6.48
N LYS A 6 -12.81 3.42 6.06
CA LYS A 6 -13.92 3.03 6.92
C LYS A 6 -13.67 1.66 7.51
N TRP A 7 -13.77 1.58 8.83
CA TRP A 7 -13.64 0.34 9.59
C TRP A 7 -15.02 -0.25 9.85
N TRP A 8 -15.11 -1.56 9.75
CA TRP A 8 -16.36 -2.30 9.92
C TRP A 8 -16.22 -3.28 11.07
N PRO A 9 -17.29 -3.53 11.85
CA PRO A 9 -17.24 -4.52 12.93
C PRO A 9 -17.03 -5.96 12.44
N ASP A 10 -17.50 -6.26 11.23
CA ASP A 10 -17.64 -7.60 10.67
C ASP A 10 -16.89 -7.79 9.33
N ASN A 11 -16.03 -6.84 8.95
CA ASN A 11 -15.27 -6.93 7.70
C ASN A 11 -13.95 -6.15 7.74
N VAL A 12 -13.06 -6.43 6.79
CA VAL A 12 -11.82 -5.68 6.59
C VAL A 12 -12.12 -4.21 6.24
N PRO A 13 -11.26 -3.25 6.65
CA PRO A 13 -11.47 -1.84 6.35
C PRO A 13 -11.51 -1.57 4.85
N SER A 14 -12.34 -0.61 4.44
CA SER A 14 -12.53 -0.23 3.04
C SER A 14 -12.03 1.19 2.77
N VAL A 15 -11.42 1.41 1.61
CA VAL A 15 -11.05 2.75 1.13
C VAL A 15 -12.33 3.50 0.73
N THR A 16 -12.49 4.73 1.21
CA THR A 16 -13.67 5.57 0.93
C THR A 16 -13.36 6.84 0.14
N THR A 17 -12.09 7.23 0.06
CA THR A 17 -11.66 8.39 -0.74
C THR A 17 -10.48 8.06 -1.65
N HIS A 18 -10.41 8.78 -2.76
CA HIS A 18 -9.47 8.53 -3.86
C HIS A 18 -8.74 9.85 -4.20
N PRO A 19 -7.56 10.12 -3.63
CA PRO A 19 -6.83 11.38 -3.82
C PRO A 19 -6.48 11.69 -5.29
N CYS A 20 -6.39 10.67 -6.12
CA CYS A 20 -6.14 10.74 -7.56
C CYS A 20 -7.42 10.52 -8.38
N ALA A 21 -8.61 10.80 -7.82
CA ALA A 21 -9.87 10.66 -8.56
C ALA A 21 -9.94 11.55 -9.80
N ASP A 22 -9.26 12.68 -9.81
CA ASP A 22 -9.22 13.67 -10.88
C ASP A 22 -7.86 14.36 -11.03
N LYS A 23 -6.84 13.85 -10.32
CA LYS A 23 -5.50 14.44 -10.22
C LYS A 23 -4.42 13.37 -10.34
N THR A 24 -3.30 13.73 -10.94
CA THR A 24 -2.08 12.91 -10.83
C THR A 24 -1.59 12.87 -9.37
N PRO A 25 -0.74 11.90 -8.99
CA PRO A 25 -0.15 11.86 -7.64
C PRO A 25 0.57 13.15 -7.25
N ALA A 26 1.25 13.80 -8.21
CA ALA A 26 1.96 15.06 -7.99
C ALA A 26 0.98 16.23 -7.72
N GLU A 27 -0.08 16.36 -8.50
CA GLU A 27 -1.13 17.40 -8.30
C GLU A 27 -1.92 17.18 -7.02
N ALA A 28 -2.10 15.93 -6.60
CA ALA A 28 -2.67 15.56 -5.31
C ALA A 28 -1.69 15.78 -4.13
N GLY A 29 -0.44 16.18 -4.40
CA GLY A 29 0.59 16.45 -3.39
C GLY A 29 1.09 15.19 -2.67
N LEU A 30 0.90 14.00 -3.27
CA LEU A 30 1.28 12.74 -2.63
C LEU A 30 2.80 12.60 -2.52
N GLN A 31 3.25 12.19 -1.34
CA GLN A 31 4.67 11.95 -1.03
C GLN A 31 4.91 10.46 -0.82
N MET A 32 6.18 10.03 -1.00
CA MET A 32 6.59 8.68 -0.63
C MET A 32 6.46 8.48 0.88
N PRO A 33 5.92 7.33 1.34
CA PRO A 33 5.78 7.08 2.76
C PRO A 33 7.15 6.88 3.42
N THR A 34 7.30 7.37 4.63
CA THR A 34 8.39 7.03 5.54
C THR A 34 7.92 5.96 6.54
N LYS A 35 8.84 5.46 7.37
CA LYS A 35 8.50 4.55 8.48
C LYS A 35 7.53 5.17 9.49
N ASP A 36 7.48 6.50 9.57
CA ASP A 36 6.58 7.25 10.45
C ASP A 36 5.21 7.54 9.81
N SER A 37 5.03 7.17 8.55
CA SER A 37 3.82 7.50 7.80
C SER A 37 2.66 6.55 8.13
N GLY A 38 1.51 7.12 8.48
CA GLY A 38 0.27 6.38 8.65
C GLY A 38 0.40 5.24 9.68
N ARG A 39 0.21 4.00 9.22
CA ARG A 39 0.25 2.81 10.10
C ARG A 39 1.60 2.09 10.12
N TRP A 40 2.60 2.55 9.38
CA TRP A 40 3.92 1.91 9.36
C TRP A 40 4.53 1.74 10.75
N PRO A 41 4.47 2.72 11.69
CA PRO A 41 5.03 2.53 13.04
C PRO A 41 4.42 1.34 13.78
N VAL A 42 3.10 1.15 13.64
CA VAL A 42 2.38 0.05 14.27
C VAL A 42 2.78 -1.29 13.65
N ILE A 43 2.97 -1.33 12.33
CA ILE A 43 3.40 -2.54 11.61
C ILE A 43 4.84 -2.91 11.99
N PHE A 44 5.75 -1.94 12.07
CA PHE A 44 7.14 -2.15 12.53
C PHE A 44 7.16 -2.69 13.97
N GLU A 45 6.38 -2.12 14.88
CA GLU A 45 6.32 -2.60 16.26
C GLU A 45 5.71 -4.01 16.36
N ALA A 46 4.67 -4.29 15.57
CA ALA A 46 4.08 -5.63 15.51
C ALA A 46 5.10 -6.66 15.02
N ALA A 47 5.88 -6.35 13.97
CA ALA A 47 6.92 -7.24 13.49
C ALA A 47 8.06 -7.44 14.51
N ARG A 48 8.49 -6.36 15.19
CA ARG A 48 9.51 -6.42 16.25
C ARG A 48 9.11 -7.37 17.38
N ILE A 49 7.82 -7.41 17.73
CA ILE A 49 7.27 -8.32 18.74
C ILE A 49 7.09 -9.73 18.19
N ALA A 50 6.53 -9.88 16.99
CA ALA A 50 6.10 -11.16 16.44
C ALA A 50 7.25 -11.99 15.86
N LYS A 51 8.21 -11.40 15.15
CA LYS A 51 9.25 -12.13 14.43
C LYS A 51 10.05 -13.11 15.31
N PRO A 52 10.56 -12.71 16.50
CA PRO A 52 11.28 -13.65 17.37
C PRO A 52 10.42 -14.84 17.83
N GLN A 53 9.13 -14.60 18.11
CA GLN A 53 8.20 -15.65 18.52
C GLN A 53 7.88 -16.61 17.37
N LEU A 54 7.78 -16.09 16.15
CA LEU A 54 7.57 -16.90 14.96
C LEU A 54 8.82 -17.75 14.62
N ASP A 55 10.02 -17.20 14.84
CA ASP A 55 11.29 -17.92 14.66
C ASP A 55 11.44 -19.09 15.63
N GLU A 56 11.05 -18.90 16.90
CA GLU A 56 11.04 -20.00 17.88
C GLU A 56 10.08 -21.14 17.49
N LEU A 57 9.03 -20.81 16.71
CA LEU A 57 8.02 -21.76 16.24
C LEU A 57 8.31 -22.33 14.84
N ASP A 58 9.44 -22.00 14.23
CA ASP A 58 9.77 -22.35 12.83
C ASP A 58 8.66 -21.91 11.84
N CYS A 59 8.13 -20.70 12.06
CA CYS A 59 7.06 -20.10 11.26
C CYS A 59 7.57 -18.88 10.49
N GLY A 60 7.29 -18.85 9.18
CA GLY A 60 7.62 -17.71 8.33
C GLY A 60 6.66 -16.52 8.55
N LEU A 61 7.20 -15.30 8.48
CA LEU A 61 6.43 -14.06 8.48
C LEU A 61 6.25 -13.54 7.05
N ILE A 62 5.01 -13.33 6.62
CA ILE A 62 4.68 -12.80 5.28
C ILE A 62 4.32 -11.31 5.37
N GLY A 63 5.03 -10.49 4.61
CA GLY A 63 4.71 -9.07 4.39
C GLY A 63 3.74 -8.91 3.23
N GLY A 64 2.48 -8.63 3.52
CA GLY A 64 1.43 -8.48 2.49
C GLY A 64 1.29 -7.04 1.99
N LEU A 65 1.31 -6.83 0.67
CA LEU A 65 1.02 -5.54 0.04
C LEU A 65 0.12 -5.67 -1.20
N CYS A 66 -0.53 -4.56 -1.56
CA CYS A 66 -1.27 -4.49 -2.80
C CYS A 66 -0.30 -4.37 -3.98
N GLY A 67 -0.50 -5.17 -5.02
CA GLY A 67 0.18 -4.96 -6.30
C GLY A 67 -0.13 -3.55 -6.88
N PRO A 68 0.72 -3.03 -7.80
CA PRO A 68 0.65 -1.64 -8.24
C PRO A 68 -0.72 -1.22 -8.79
N LEU A 69 -1.38 -2.08 -9.57
CA LEU A 69 -2.69 -1.78 -10.14
C LEU A 69 -3.79 -1.74 -9.07
N THR A 70 -3.76 -2.64 -8.09
CA THR A 70 -4.71 -2.61 -6.97
C THR A 70 -4.52 -1.35 -6.13
N LEU A 71 -3.28 -0.97 -5.81
CA LEU A 71 -3.01 0.27 -5.09
C LEU A 71 -3.41 1.50 -5.91
N ALA A 72 -3.16 1.51 -7.23
CA ALA A 72 -3.63 2.56 -8.13
C ALA A 72 -5.16 2.70 -8.09
N SER A 73 -5.90 1.58 -8.01
CA SER A 73 -7.37 1.61 -7.86
C SER A 73 -7.83 2.23 -6.54
N HIS A 74 -7.05 2.11 -5.47
CA HIS A 74 -7.34 2.80 -4.21
C HIS A 74 -7.04 4.30 -4.30
N LEU A 75 -6.04 4.71 -5.08
CA LEU A 75 -5.69 6.12 -5.25
C LEU A 75 -6.65 6.84 -6.20
N ALA A 76 -7.02 6.23 -7.33
CA ALA A 76 -7.80 6.86 -8.41
C ALA A 76 -9.25 6.39 -8.51
N GLY A 77 -9.64 5.39 -7.72
CA GLY A 77 -10.94 4.74 -7.81
C GLY A 77 -11.00 3.71 -8.95
N VAL A 78 -12.15 3.03 -9.07
CA VAL A 78 -12.36 1.93 -10.04
C VAL A 78 -12.24 2.36 -11.52
N ARG A 79 -12.32 3.66 -11.80
CA ARG A 79 -12.14 4.19 -13.16
C ARG A 79 -10.74 3.88 -13.72
N ILE A 80 -9.74 3.66 -12.86
CA ILE A 80 -8.38 3.31 -13.28
C ILE A 80 -8.36 2.14 -14.27
N PHE A 81 -9.26 1.15 -14.10
CA PHE A 81 -9.34 -0.03 -14.98
C PHE A 81 -9.82 0.29 -16.39
N THR A 82 -10.64 1.33 -16.55
CA THR A 82 -11.01 1.83 -17.88
C THR A 82 -9.98 2.80 -18.43
N ASP A 83 -9.30 3.54 -17.55
CA ASP A 83 -8.27 4.51 -17.93
C ASP A 83 -7.02 3.83 -18.51
N VAL A 84 -6.72 2.58 -18.18
CA VAL A 84 -5.62 1.83 -18.84
C VAL A 84 -5.78 1.75 -20.37
N ILE A 85 -7.01 1.86 -20.89
CA ILE A 85 -7.31 1.91 -22.33
C ILE A 85 -7.58 3.35 -22.77
N LYS A 86 -8.44 4.08 -22.04
CA LYS A 86 -8.96 5.39 -22.48
C LYS A 86 -8.03 6.56 -22.18
N ASN A 87 -7.28 6.48 -21.08
CA ASN A 87 -6.39 7.52 -20.59
C ASN A 87 -5.04 6.89 -20.13
N PRO A 88 -4.33 6.21 -21.03
CA PRO A 88 -3.22 5.32 -20.67
C PRO A 88 -2.07 6.05 -19.97
N GLU A 89 -1.80 7.32 -20.32
CA GLU A 89 -0.75 8.13 -19.68
C GLU A 89 -1.07 8.46 -18.23
N PHE A 90 -2.33 8.82 -17.94
CA PHE A 90 -2.78 9.05 -16.56
C PHE A 90 -2.69 7.75 -15.75
N ALA A 91 -3.21 6.64 -16.30
CA ALA A 91 -3.17 5.35 -15.62
C ALA A 91 -1.73 4.89 -15.36
N ALA A 92 -0.83 5.05 -16.34
CA ALA A 92 0.59 4.75 -16.18
C ALA A 92 1.23 5.59 -15.07
N THR A 93 0.94 6.89 -15.02
CA THR A 93 1.47 7.80 -13.99
C THR A 93 1.05 7.38 -12.58
N VAL A 94 -0.23 7.03 -12.38
CA VAL A 94 -0.73 6.56 -11.07
C VAL A 94 -0.14 5.19 -10.72
N CYS A 95 -0.08 4.26 -11.67
CA CYS A 95 0.51 2.94 -11.47
C CYS A 95 2.01 2.99 -11.18
N GLU A 96 2.75 3.90 -11.81
CA GLU A 96 4.18 4.09 -11.55
C GLU A 96 4.42 4.58 -10.11
N PHE A 97 3.65 5.57 -9.67
CA PHE A 97 3.70 6.02 -8.28
C PHE A 97 3.33 4.90 -7.30
N ALA A 98 2.25 4.17 -7.58
CA ALA A 98 1.82 3.03 -6.77
C ALA A 98 2.90 1.93 -6.73
N GLY A 99 3.57 1.66 -7.85
CA GLY A 99 4.69 0.71 -7.92
C GLY A 99 5.89 1.14 -7.09
N LYS A 100 6.25 2.43 -7.13
CA LYS A 100 7.31 3.00 -6.27
C LYS A 100 6.96 2.86 -4.78
N VAL A 101 5.71 3.11 -4.40
CA VAL A 101 5.24 2.90 -3.02
C VAL A 101 5.26 1.41 -2.66
N GLY A 102 4.84 0.53 -3.55
CA GLY A 102 4.89 -0.92 -3.35
C GLY A 102 6.32 -1.42 -3.12
N ALA A 103 7.28 -0.97 -3.94
CA ALA A 103 8.69 -1.32 -3.78
C ALA A 103 9.27 -0.84 -2.44
N LEU A 104 8.92 0.37 -2.01
CA LEU A 104 9.33 0.88 -0.69
C LEU A 104 8.67 0.10 0.46
N SER A 105 7.40 -0.26 0.31
CA SER A 105 6.68 -1.11 1.27
C SER A 105 7.35 -2.47 1.41
N ALA A 106 7.75 -3.08 0.29
CA ALA A 106 8.51 -4.32 0.28
C ALA A 106 9.86 -4.19 1.01
N GLN A 107 10.58 -3.09 0.82
CA GLN A 107 11.82 -2.83 1.57
C GLN A 107 11.57 -2.74 3.08
N PHE A 108 10.48 -2.09 3.51
CA PHE A 108 10.10 -2.03 4.92
C PHE A 108 9.78 -3.42 5.48
N TYR A 109 9.02 -4.25 4.75
CA TYR A 109 8.76 -5.63 5.16
C TYR A 109 10.02 -6.49 5.23
N ALA A 110 10.95 -6.33 4.27
CA ALA A 110 12.23 -7.01 4.33
C ALA A 110 13.04 -6.62 5.57
N GLU A 111 13.04 -5.34 5.94
CA GLU A 111 13.71 -4.84 7.16
C GLU A 111 13.06 -5.39 8.44
N MET A 112 11.74 -5.57 8.44
CA MET A 112 10.99 -6.21 9.53
C MET A 112 11.30 -7.71 9.69
N GLY A 113 12.05 -8.29 8.75
CA GLY A 113 12.38 -9.72 8.73
C GLY A 113 11.33 -10.60 8.09
N CYS A 114 10.42 -10.07 7.25
CA CYS A 114 9.50 -10.93 6.50
C CYS A 114 10.28 -11.87 5.56
N ASP A 115 9.98 -13.17 5.64
CA ASP A 115 10.60 -14.22 4.83
C ASP A 115 10.04 -14.25 3.39
N VAL A 116 8.79 -13.83 3.24
CA VAL A 116 8.10 -13.69 1.95
C VAL A 116 7.40 -12.35 1.88
N ILE A 117 7.39 -11.75 0.70
CA ILE A 117 6.66 -10.52 0.40
C ILE A 117 5.74 -10.80 -0.79
N ALA A 118 4.45 -10.53 -0.65
CA ALA A 118 3.41 -10.85 -1.63
C ALA A 118 2.35 -9.75 -1.75
#